data_AF-A0AAW6JQD8-F1
#
_entry.id   AF-A0AAW6JQD8-F1
#
_cell.length_a   1.000
_cell.length_b   1.000
_cell.length_c   1.000
_cell.angle_alpha   90.00
_cell.angle_beta   90.00
_cell.angle_gamma   90.00
#
_symmetry.space_group_name_H-M   'P 1'
#
loop_
_entity.id
_entity.type
_entity.pdbx_description
1 polymer ?
#
loop_
_entity_poly.entity_id
_entity_poly.type
_entity_poly.pdbx_seq_one_letter_code
_entity_poly.pdbx_strand_id
1 'polypeptide(L)' 'MLYRLGTEQAIKFARNCIESLYFLNPSQEQYITAAEKAACFPDQKITLCDAITAILSEEMKLQVWTYDYHFDVMKVQVWR' A
#
# COMPACT_ATOMS: atom_id res chain seq x y z
N MET A 1 -14.05 11.31 -10.51
CA MET A 1 -15.33 10.61 -10.23
C MET A 1 -15.49 9.44 -11.22
N LEU A 2 -14.78 8.32 -10.97
CA LEU A 2 -14.66 7.17 -11.88
C LEU A 2 -15.77 6.11 -11.71
N TYR A 3 -16.64 6.24 -10.72
CA TYR A 3 -17.62 5.20 -10.35
C TYR A 3 -18.73 4.94 -11.41
N ARG A 4 -18.83 5.79 -12.44
CA ARG A 4 -19.87 5.72 -13.49
C ARG A 4 -19.44 5.04 -14.78
N LEU A 5 -18.19 4.62 -14.90
CA LEU A 5 -17.67 4.09 -16.16
C LEU A 5 -17.97 2.59 -16.37
N GLY A 6 -18.49 1.91 -15.34
CA GLY A 6 -18.86 0.50 -15.41
C GLY A 6 -17.68 -0.47 -15.31
N THR A 7 -17.98 -1.76 -15.20
CA THR A 7 -17.01 -2.83 -14.97
C THR A 7 -15.96 -2.92 -16.08
N GLU A 8 -16.34 -2.73 -17.34
CA GLU A 8 -15.42 -2.84 -18.48
C GLU A 8 -14.32 -1.77 -18.43
N GLN A 9 -14.65 -0.53 -18.09
CA GLN A 9 -13.66 0.52 -17.96
C GLN A 9 -12.76 0.33 -16.74
N ALA A 10 -13.29 -0.19 -15.64
CA ALA A 10 -12.48 -0.57 -14.47
C ALA A 10 -11.47 -1.67 -14.83
N ILE A 11 -11.89 -2.70 -15.58
CA ILE A 11 -10.99 -3.76 -16.07
C ILE A 11 -9.94 -3.19 -17.01
N LYS A 12 -10.33 -2.34 -17.97
CA LYS A 12 -9.39 -1.71 -18.92
C LYS A 12 -8.36 -0.87 -18.18
N PHE A 13 -8.80 -0.06 -17.21
CA PHE A 13 -7.90 0.74 -16.38
C PHE A 13 -6.93 -0.14 -15.60
N ALA A 14 -7.43 -1.20 -14.93
CA ALA A 14 -6.57 -2.13 -14.20
C ALA A 14 -5.51 -2.79 -15.10
N ARG A 15 -5.88 -3.21 -16.32
CA ARG A 15 -4.92 -3.77 -17.29
C ARG A 15 -3.83 -2.78 -17.67
N ASN A 16 -4.20 -1.54 -17.98
CA ASN A 16 -3.23 -0.49 -18.31
C ASN A 16 -2.26 -0.22 -17.15
N CYS A 17 -2.74 -0.25 -15.90
CA CYS A 17 -1.87 -0.13 -14.74
C CYS A 17 -0.90 -1.31 -14.63
N ILE A 18 -1.40 -2.54 -14.76
CA ILE A 18 -0.60 -3.77 -14.66
C ILE A 18 0.57 -3.77 -15.66
N GLU A 19 0.36 -3.27 -16.88
CA GLU A 19 1.40 -3.20 -17.92
C GLU A 19 2.56 -2.25 -17.59
N SER A 20 2.35 -1.31 -16.66
CA SER A 20 3.32 -0.25 -16.33
C SER A 20 3.94 -0.41 -14.93
N LEU A 21 3.73 -1.55 -14.26
CA LEU A 21 4.11 -1.76 -12.87
C LEU A 21 5.11 -2.90 -12.72
N TYR A 22 5.97 -2.77 -11.71
CA TYR A 22 6.77 -3.88 -11.21
C TYR A 22 6.06 -4.52 -10.02
N PHE A 23 5.71 -5.80 -10.14
CA PHE A 23 5.04 -6.54 -9.07
C PHE A 23 6.03 -6.95 -7.98
N LEU A 24 5.67 -6.62 -6.74
CA LEU A 24 6.36 -7.12 -5.56
C LEU A 24 5.50 -8.21 -4.94
N ASN A 25 6.14 -9.31 -4.56
CA ASN A 25 5.52 -10.36 -3.77
C ASN A 25 6.20 -10.40 -2.40
N PRO A 26 5.58 -9.90 -1.32
CA PRO A 26 6.18 -9.93 0.00
C PRO A 26 6.47 -11.37 0.44
N SER A 27 7.59 -11.56 1.14
CA SER A 27 7.92 -12.82 1.79
C SER A 27 7.01 -13.07 3.00
N GLN A 28 6.93 -14.33 3.45
CA GLN A 28 6.21 -14.67 4.67
C GLN A 28 6.71 -13.88 5.89
N GLU A 29 8.02 -13.67 5.99
CA GLU A 29 8.62 -12.88 7.07
C GLU A 29 8.16 -11.42 7.02
N GLN A 30 8.12 -10.81 5.83
CA GLN A 30 7.60 -9.45 5.66
C GLN A 30 6.13 -9.34 6.05
N TYR A 31 5.31 -10.37 5.77
CA TYR A 31 3.92 -10.41 6.24
C TYR A 31 3.81 -10.49 7.77
N ILE A 32 4.66 -11.28 8.43
CA ILE A 32 4.68 -11.38 9.90
C ILE A 32 5.09 -10.04 10.50
N THR A 33 6.20 -9.45 10.03
CA THR A 33 6.68 -8.14 10.49
C THR A 33 5.64 -7.04 10.28
N ALA A 34 4.86 -7.10 9.19
CA ALA A 34 3.79 -6.15 8.94
C ALA A 34 2.60 -6.33 9.90
N ALA A 35 2.24 -7.56 10.22
CA ALA A 35 1.21 -7.83 11.22
C ALA A 35 1.63 -7.28 12.59
N GLU A 36 2.90 -7.47 12.98
CA GLU A 36 3.46 -6.91 14.21
C GLU A 36 3.46 -5.37 14.19
N LYS A 37 3.87 -4.75 13.07
CA LYS A 37 3.85 -3.29 12.90
C LYS A 37 2.43 -2.73 13.02
N ALA A 38 1.43 -3.36 12.40
CA ALA A 38 0.04 -2.94 12.50
C ALA A 38 -0.48 -3.05 13.94
N ALA A 39 -0.09 -4.10 14.68
CA ALA A 39 -0.48 -4.30 16.08
C ALA A 39 0.06 -3.21 17.02
N CYS A 40 1.10 -2.46 16.65
CA CYS A 40 1.60 -1.32 17.42
C CYS A 40 0.65 -0.12 17.42
N PHE A 41 -0.40 -0.11 16.59
CA PHE A 41 -1.35 1.00 16.47
C PHE A 41 -2.79 0.53 16.70
N PRO A 42 -3.14 0.00 17.89
CA PRO A 42 -4.44 -0.63 18.13
C PRO A 42 -5.62 0.34 18.02
N ASP A 43 -5.39 1.63 18.25
CA ASP A 43 -6.40 2.69 18.13
C ASP A 43 -6.60 3.20 16.69
N GLN A 44 -5.77 2.72 15.76
CA GLN A 44 -5.80 3.11 14.35
C GLN A 44 -6.21 1.88 13.53
N LYS A 45 -7.08 2.08 12.52
CA LYS A 45 -7.52 0.98 11.66
C LYS A 45 -6.51 0.71 10.54
N ILE A 46 -5.24 0.54 10.90
CA ILE A 46 -4.16 0.24 9.96
C ILE A 46 -4.36 -1.19 9.45
N THR A 47 -4.46 -1.33 8.13
CA THR A 47 -4.63 -2.63 7.51
C THR A 47 -3.29 -3.34 7.32
N LEU A 48 -3.34 -4.66 7.12
CA LEU A 48 -2.15 -5.43 6.75
C LEU A 48 -1.54 -4.90 5.45
N CYS A 49 -2.35 -4.45 4.49
CA CYS A 49 -1.86 -3.86 3.24
C CYS A 49 -1.00 -2.61 3.50
N ASP A 50 -1.51 -1.68 4.32
CA ASP A 50 -0.79 -0.45 4.67
C ASP A 50 0.55 -0.75 5.35
N ALA A 51 0.54 -1.70 6.29
CA ALA A 51 1.73 -2.11 7.02
C ALA A 51 2.78 -2.81 6.12
N ILE A 52 2.35 -3.65 5.16
CA ILE A 52 3.26 -4.23 4.16
C ILE A 52 3.85 -3.12 3.28
N THR A 53 3.02 -2.20 2.80
CA THR A 53 3.50 -1.09 1.97
C THR A 53 4.51 -0.24 2.74
N ALA A 54 4.28 0.02 4.01
CA ALA A 54 5.21 0.71 4.90
C ALA A 54 6.57 0.01 4.97
N ILE A 55 6.58 -1.30 5.28
CA ILE A 55 7.83 -2.07 5.42
C ILE A 55 8.59 -2.15 4.10
N LEU A 56 7.91 -2.47 3.00
CA LEU A 56 8.55 -2.53 1.69
C LEU A 56 9.13 -1.18 1.28
N SER A 57 8.43 -0.07 1.58
CA SER A 57 8.93 1.27 1.28
C SER A 57 10.20 1.60 2.06
N GLU A 58 10.27 1.22 3.35
CA GLU A 58 11.44 1.42 4.20
C GLU A 58 12.64 0.59 3.72
N GLU A 59 12.43 -0.69 3.40
CA GLU A 59 13.48 -1.59 2.89
C GLU A 59 14.03 -1.12 1.54
N MET A 60 13.14 -0.72 0.62
CA MET A 60 13.52 -0.25 -0.72
C MET A 60 14.01 1.20 -0.72
N LYS A 61 13.89 1.91 0.41
CA LYS A 61 14.18 3.36 0.54
C LYS A 61 13.40 4.20 -0.46
N LEU A 62 12.14 3.83 -0.70
CA LEU A 62 11.22 4.52 -1.59
C LEU A 62 10.16 5.24 -0.77
N GLN A 63 9.67 6.36 -1.30
CA GLN A 63 8.55 7.08 -0.70
C GLN A 63 7.24 6.45 -1.15
N VAL A 64 6.26 6.38 -0.25
CA VAL A 64 4.92 5.89 -0.56
C VAL A 64 4.13 6.99 -1.27
N TRP A 65 3.55 6.66 -2.42
CA TRP A 65 2.59 7.54 -3.09
C TRP A 65 1.18 7.19 -2.63
N THR A 66 0.59 8.03 -1.80
CA THR A 66 -0.73 7.78 -1.18
C THR A 66 -1.40 9.09 -0.76
N TYR A 67 -2.72 9.04 -0.61
CA TYR A 67 -3.52 10.09 0.03
C TYR A 67 -3.92 9.72 1.46
N ASP A 68 -3.56 8.52 1.94
CA ASP A 68 -3.95 8.01 3.24
C ASP A 68 -2.99 8.48 4.35
N TYR A 69 -3.57 9.05 5.42
CA TYR A 69 -2.84 9.56 6.57
C TYR A 69 -2.25 8.44 7.46
N HIS A 70 -2.68 7.19 7.31
CA HIS A 70 -2.12 6.06 8.08
C HIS A 70 -0.59 5.96 7.93
N PHE A 71 -0.04 6.35 6.78
CA PHE A 71 1.42 6.34 6.55
C PHE A 71 2.16 7.44 7.31
N ASP A 72 1.53 8.61 7.50
CA ASP A 72 2.07 9.66 8.37
C ASP A 72 2.08 9.18 9.83
N VAL A 73 1.04 8.45 10.27
CA VAL A 73 0.96 7.86 11.62
C VAL A 73 2.06 6.83 11.84
N MET A 74 2.33 5.99 10.83
CA MET A 74 3.43 5.02 10.84
C MET A 74 4.81 5.66 10.64
N LYS A 75 4.89 6.99 10.45
CA LYS A 75 6.12 7.76 10.21
C LYS A 75 6.90 7.31 8.96
N VAL A 76 6.18 6.83 7.96
CA VAL A 76 6.74 6.44 6.65
C VAL A 76 6.93 7.68 5.79
N GLN A 77 7.94 7.69 4.93
CA GLN A 77 8.15 8.79 3.98
C GLN A 77 7.09 8.74 2.88
N VAL A 78 6.29 9.80 2.75
CA VAL A 78 5.23 9.93 1.75
C VAL A 78 5.63 10.98 0.72
N TRP A 79 5.40 10.69 -0.57
CA TRP A 79 5.62 11.64 -1.66
C TRP A 79 4.48 12.68 -1.71
N ARG A 80 4.83 13.98 -1.71
CA ARG A 80 3.89 15.11 -1.70
C ARG A 80 4.11 16.07 -2.86
#